data_AF-A8ZQC7-F1
#
_entry.id   AF-A8ZQC7-F1
#
_cell.length_a   1.000
_cell.length_b   1.000
_cell.length_c   1.000
_cell.angle_alpha   90.00
_cell.angle_beta   90.00
_cell.angle_gamma   90.00
#
_symmetry.space_group_name_H-M   'P 1'
#
loop_
_entity.id
_entity.type
_entity.pdbx_description
1 polymer ?
#
loop_
_entity_poly.entity_id
_entity_poly.type
_entity_poly.pdbx_seq_one_letter_code
_entity_poly.pdbx_strand_id
1 'polypeptide(L)'
;MEFINYVSNLKSLLFPAVYPREIQELPDELCMLFTRKTGITSRYALAITLWDGSNSGHEFLEERRRLVSKKLSSMWMFAEVGLFLVVLGENADWQDRLAEMSPDQTGLHATTIQGIHYVNTLNGEFEVKQSAWGPVTFGNAEVLSDLIASIPIEG
;
A
#
# COMPACT_ATOMS: atom_id res chain seq x y z
N MET A 1 -16.71 6.90 11.85
CA MET A 1 -16.83 5.54 12.44
C MET A 1 -16.59 4.47 11.38
N GLU A 2 -16.90 4.76 10.12
CA GLU A 2 -16.69 3.91 8.94
C GLU A 2 -15.22 3.55 8.66
N PHE A 3 -14.28 4.50 8.80
CA PHE A 3 -12.85 4.24 8.56
C PHE A 3 -12.29 3.08 9.39
N ILE A 4 -12.60 3.06 10.69
CA ILE A 4 -12.14 2.02 11.62
C ILE A 4 -12.70 0.65 11.21
N ASN A 5 -13.97 0.61 10.78
CA ASN A 5 -14.61 -0.61 10.30
C ASN A 5 -13.98 -1.09 9.00
N TYR A 6 -13.72 -0.19 8.05
CA TYR A 6 -13.08 -0.52 6.78
C TYR A 6 -11.68 -1.09 6.96
N VAL A 7 -10.86 -0.46 7.80
CA VAL A 7 -9.52 -0.94 8.14
C VAL A 7 -9.57 -2.29 8.87
N SER A 8 -10.56 -2.50 9.75
CA SER A 8 -10.78 -3.81 10.40
C SER A 8 -11.16 -4.90 9.39
N ASN A 9 -12.02 -4.58 8.42
CA ASN A 9 -12.41 -5.50 7.34
C ASN A 9 -11.21 -5.86 6.47
N LEU A 10 -10.40 -4.87 6.08
CA LEU A 10 -9.13 -5.09 5.37
C LEU A 10 -8.22 -6.05 6.12
N LYS A 11 -8.06 -5.84 7.43
CA LYS A 11 -7.27 -6.73 8.28
C LYS A 11 -7.80 -8.16 8.25
N SER A 12 -9.11 -8.35 8.41
CA SER A 12 -9.72 -9.68 8.44
C SER A 12 -9.54 -10.46 7.13
N LEU A 13 -9.50 -9.74 6.00
CA LEU A 13 -9.31 -10.32 4.67
C LEU A 13 -7.84 -10.66 4.40
N LEU A 14 -6.92 -9.79 4.81
CA LEU A 14 -5.51 -9.89 4.47
C LEU A 14 -4.72 -10.72 5.47
N PHE A 15 -5.05 -10.67 6.76
CA PHE A 15 -4.35 -11.35 7.84
C PHE A 15 -5.20 -12.47 8.46
N PRO A 16 -4.63 -13.68 8.67
CA PRO A 16 -3.27 -14.10 8.33
C PRO A 16 -3.15 -14.72 6.93
N ALA A 17 -4.25 -14.83 6.17
CA ALA A 17 -4.31 -15.65 4.96
C ALA A 17 -3.40 -15.18 3.81
N VAL A 18 -3.37 -13.88 3.53
CA VAL A 18 -2.59 -13.28 2.44
C VAL A 18 -1.22 -12.79 2.93
N TYR A 19 -1.22 -12.19 4.11
CA TYR A 19 -0.03 -11.74 4.83
C TYR A 19 -0.04 -12.33 6.24
N PRO A 20 0.83 -13.31 6.54
CA PRO A 20 0.80 -14.06 7.79
C PRO A 20 1.38 -13.30 8.98
N ARG A 21 1.97 -12.11 8.77
CA ARG A 21 2.61 -11.33 9.82
C ARG A 21 2.13 -9.88 9.81
N GLU A 22 1.62 -9.44 10.95
CA GLU A 22 1.36 -8.04 11.26
C GLU A 22 2.55 -7.43 12.01
N ILE A 23 2.91 -6.20 11.67
CA ILE A 23 3.94 -5.43 12.36
C ILE A 23 3.25 -4.50 13.37
N GLN A 24 3.67 -4.61 14.63
CA GLN A 24 3.17 -3.79 15.74
C GLN A 24 4.01 -2.50 15.90
N GLU A 25 3.48 -1.53 16.66
CA GLU A 25 4.14 -0.26 16.98
C GLU A 25 4.49 0.57 15.74
N LEU A 26 3.46 1.00 15.01
CA LEU A 26 3.64 1.76 13.77
C LEU A 26 3.75 3.26 14.06
N PRO A 27 4.42 4.03 13.16
CA PRO A 27 4.24 5.47 13.10
C PRO A 27 2.76 5.83 12.89
N ASP A 28 2.32 6.98 13.39
CA ASP A 28 0.92 7.42 13.33
C ASP A 28 0.41 7.56 11.88
N GLU A 29 1.30 7.76 10.91
CA GLU A 29 0.99 7.87 9.48
C GLU A 29 0.66 6.53 8.82
N LEU A 30 0.96 5.40 9.48
CA LEU A 30 0.66 4.05 9.00
C LEU A 30 -0.39 3.40 9.88
N CYS A 31 -1.59 3.19 9.33
CA CYS A 31 -2.68 2.52 10.03
C CYS A 31 -2.35 1.04 10.27
N MET A 32 -1.79 0.36 9.25
CA MET A 32 -1.40 -1.04 9.32
C MET A 32 -0.19 -1.33 8.44
N LEU A 33 0.57 -2.35 8.82
CA LEU A 33 1.67 -2.88 8.03
C LEU A 33 1.72 -4.40 8.19
N PHE A 34 1.45 -5.10 7.09
CA PHE A 34 1.57 -6.54 7.02
C PHE A 34 2.77 -6.95 6.18
N THR A 35 3.35 -8.11 6.48
CA THR A 35 4.48 -8.65 5.74
C THR A 35 4.29 -10.12 5.40
N ARG A 36 4.79 -10.52 4.24
CA ARG A 36 4.91 -11.91 3.82
C ARG A 36 6.29 -12.14 3.23
N LYS A 37 6.80 -13.35 3.41
CA LYS A 37 8.03 -13.79 2.75
C LYS A 37 7.69 -14.90 1.77
N THR A 38 8.27 -14.87 0.58
CA THR A 38 8.21 -15.99 -0.35
C THR A 38 9.64 -16.46 -0.62
N GLY A 39 9.94 -17.69 -0.27
CA GLY A 39 11.31 -18.19 -0.32
C GLY A 39 12.25 -17.45 0.66
N ILE A 40 13.54 -17.43 0.32
CA ILE A 40 14.60 -16.97 1.24
C ILE A 40 14.79 -15.44 1.15
N THR A 41 14.61 -14.86 -0.04
CA THR A 41 15.02 -13.47 -0.34
C THR A 41 13.85 -12.51 -0.52
N SER A 42 12.71 -12.98 -1.03
CA SER A 42 11.61 -12.08 -1.37
C SER A 42 10.79 -11.70 -0.14
N ARG A 43 10.79 -10.41 0.18
CA ARG A 43 9.97 -9.82 1.23
C ARG A 43 8.94 -8.90 0.59
N TYR A 44 7.68 -9.09 0.94
CA TYR A 44 6.62 -8.20 0.53
C TYR A 44 5.97 -7.57 1.75
N ALA A 45 5.54 -6.33 1.59
CA ALA A 45 4.79 -5.58 2.57
C ALA A 45 3.50 -5.06 1.95
N LEU A 46 2.46 -4.99 2.76
CA LEU A 46 1.26 -4.23 2.46
C LEU A 46 1.08 -3.19 3.57
N ALA A 47 1.03 -1.92 3.20
CA ALA A 47 0.79 -0.84 4.15
C ALA A 47 -0.57 -0.20 3.87
N ILE A 48 -1.32 0.11 4.93
CA ILE A 48 -2.56 0.88 4.87
C ILE A 48 -2.27 2.24 5.50
N THR A 49 -2.61 3.32 4.79
CA THR A 49 -2.35 4.69 5.22
C THR A 49 -3.53 5.60 4.88
N LEU A 50 -3.63 6.71 5.61
CA LEU A 50 -4.56 7.79 5.34
C LEU A 50 -3.88 8.89 4.56
N TRP A 51 -4.62 9.51 3.65
CA TRP A 51 -4.17 10.70 2.97
C TRP A 51 -5.21 11.81 3.12
N ASP A 52 -4.74 12.92 3.69
CA ASP A 52 -5.52 14.11 4.05
C ASP A 52 -5.40 15.24 2.99
N GLY A 53 -4.68 15.00 1.89
CA GLY A 53 -4.49 15.98 0.82
C GLY A 53 -3.51 17.12 1.15
N SER A 54 -2.84 17.09 2.30
CA SER A 54 -1.97 18.20 2.75
C SER A 54 -0.65 18.32 1.97
N ASN A 55 -0.09 17.19 1.52
CA ASN A 55 1.17 17.11 0.78
C ASN A 55 0.93 16.71 -0.69
N SER A 56 1.92 16.98 -1.54
CA SER A 56 1.91 16.47 -2.93
C SER A 56 1.90 14.93 -2.95
N GLY A 57 1.39 14.33 -4.02
CA GLY A 57 1.32 12.88 -4.14
C GLY A 57 2.72 12.23 -4.10
N HIS A 58 3.73 12.90 -4.65
CA HIS A 58 5.11 12.43 -4.63
C HIS A 58 5.71 12.44 -3.22
N GLU A 59 5.61 13.56 -2.50
CA GLU A 59 6.11 13.68 -1.12
C GLU A 59 5.41 12.68 -0.21
N PHE A 60 4.11 12.49 -0.42
CA PHE A 60 3.33 11.49 0.29
C PHE A 60 3.96 10.09 0.13
N LEU A 61 4.19 9.63 -1.11
CA LEU A 61 4.76 8.30 -1.36
C LEU A 61 6.16 8.12 -0.78
N GLU A 62 7.04 9.10 -0.95
CA GLU A 62 8.41 9.03 -0.46
C GLU A 62 8.48 8.97 1.07
N GLU A 63 7.61 9.70 1.75
CA GLU A 63 7.46 9.59 3.19
C GLU A 63 7.05 8.18 3.62
N ARG A 64 6.03 7.59 2.98
CA ARG A 64 5.52 6.25 3.35
C ARG A 64 6.56 5.17 3.05
N ARG A 65 7.27 5.30 1.92
CA ARG A 65 8.43 4.47 1.59
C ARG A 65 9.49 4.52 2.70
N ARG A 66 9.85 5.73 3.15
CA ARG A 66 10.86 5.92 4.21
C ARG A 66 10.42 5.29 5.54
N LEU A 67 9.17 5.47 5.93
CA LEU A 67 8.61 4.88 7.16
C LEU A 67 8.64 3.35 7.12
N VAL A 68 8.15 2.75 6.02
CA VAL A 68 8.17 1.30 5.83
C VAL A 68 9.60 0.76 5.78
N SER A 69 10.48 1.43 5.03
CA SER A 69 11.89 1.06 4.93
C SER A 69 12.57 1.01 6.30
N LYS A 70 12.37 2.06 7.13
CA LYS A 70 12.90 2.12 8.48
C LYS A 70 12.32 1.01 9.36
N LYS A 71 11.00 0.82 9.35
CA LYS A 71 10.33 -0.17 10.20
C LYS A 71 10.72 -1.61 9.85
N LEU A 72 10.97 -1.89 8.57
CA LEU A 72 11.33 -3.21 8.08
C LEU A 72 12.84 -3.42 7.93
N SER A 73 13.64 -2.39 8.23
CA SER A 73 15.09 -2.39 8.02
C SER A 73 15.45 -2.82 6.59
N SER A 74 14.77 -2.23 5.61
CA SER A 74 15.03 -2.55 4.20
C SER A 74 16.39 -2.01 3.77
N MET A 75 17.15 -2.82 3.02
CA MET A 75 18.48 -2.46 2.53
C MET A 75 18.61 -2.90 1.09
N TRP A 76 19.11 -2.01 0.24
CA TRP A 76 19.30 -2.30 -1.18
C TRP A 76 20.25 -3.50 -1.36
N MET A 77 19.96 -4.37 -2.33
CA MET A 77 20.69 -5.62 -2.64
C MET A 77 20.66 -6.73 -1.57
N PHE A 78 20.30 -6.47 -0.32
CA PHE A 78 20.37 -7.46 0.77
C PHE A 78 19.03 -7.79 1.42
N ALA A 79 18.13 -6.81 1.51
CA ALA A 79 16.91 -6.91 2.29
C ALA A 79 15.79 -6.10 1.64
N GLU A 80 15.65 -6.23 0.32
CA GLU A 80 14.67 -5.50 -0.47
C GLU A 80 13.24 -5.89 -0.09
N VAL A 81 12.34 -4.90 -0.15
CA VAL A 81 10.92 -5.07 0.17
C VAL A 81 10.08 -4.57 -1.00
N GLY A 82 9.23 -5.43 -1.55
CA GLY A 82 8.14 -5.04 -2.44
C GLY A 82 6.95 -4.53 -1.64
N LEU A 83 6.63 -3.25 -1.75
CA LEU A 83 5.55 -2.58 -1.03
C LEU A 83 4.32 -2.40 -1.92
N PHE A 84 3.18 -2.89 -1.45
CA PHE A 84 1.86 -2.51 -1.94
C PHE A 84 1.23 -1.52 -0.97
N LEU A 85 0.88 -0.32 -1.45
CA LEU A 85 0.35 0.75 -0.61
C LEU A 85 -1.16 0.88 -0.85
N VAL A 86 -1.96 0.74 0.20
CA VAL A 86 -3.38 1.05 0.20
C VAL A 86 -3.54 2.44 0.81
N VAL A 87 -4.00 3.38 -0.01
CA VAL A 87 -4.19 4.79 0.37
C VAL A 87 -5.68 5.03 0.51
N LEU A 88 -6.09 5.41 1.70
CA LEU A 88 -7.48 5.73 2.02
C LEU A 88 -7.62 7.24 2.12
N GLY A 89 -8.64 7.80 1.46
CA GLY A 89 -8.92 9.22 1.55
C GLY A 89 -10.35 9.55 1.14
N GLU A 90 -10.74 10.79 1.40
CA GLU A 90 -12.10 11.32 1.17
C GLU A 90 -12.09 12.49 0.17
N ASN A 91 -10.93 12.77 -0.43
CA ASN A 91 -10.72 13.98 -1.22
C ASN A 91 -11.45 13.91 -2.56
N ALA A 92 -12.18 14.95 -2.93
CA ALA A 92 -12.86 15.04 -4.22
C ALA A 92 -11.87 15.18 -5.41
N ASP A 93 -10.66 15.68 -5.17
CA ASP A 93 -9.58 15.83 -6.17
C ASP A 93 -8.63 14.61 -6.22
N TRP A 94 -9.06 13.46 -5.70
CA TRP A 94 -8.19 12.29 -5.53
C TRP A 94 -7.52 11.81 -6.83
N GLN A 95 -8.21 11.94 -7.97
CA GLN A 95 -7.70 11.52 -9.28
C GLN A 95 -6.49 12.36 -9.73
N ASP A 96 -6.57 13.69 -9.58
CA ASP A 96 -5.49 14.61 -9.94
C ASP A 96 -4.24 14.34 -9.12
N ARG A 97 -4.43 13.97 -7.85
CA ARG A 97 -3.34 13.73 -6.91
C ARG A 97 -2.76 12.33 -7.04
N LEU A 98 -3.61 11.35 -7.37
CA LEU A 98 -3.15 10.03 -7.75
C LEU A 98 -2.29 10.11 -9.01
N ALA A 99 -2.54 11.04 -9.95
CA ALA A 99 -1.67 11.26 -11.12
C ALA A 99 -0.20 11.52 -10.73
N GLU A 100 0.04 12.20 -9.60
CA GLU A 100 1.38 12.46 -9.05
C GLU A 100 1.98 11.24 -8.32
N MET A 101 1.14 10.28 -7.94
CA MET A 101 1.52 9.03 -7.27
C MET A 101 1.82 7.95 -8.31
N SER A 102 3.09 7.61 -8.48
CA SER A 102 3.52 6.58 -9.43
C SER A 102 4.25 5.45 -8.71
N PRO A 103 3.90 4.17 -8.97
CA PRO A 103 4.73 3.04 -8.57
C PRO A 103 6.11 3.11 -9.21
N ASP A 104 7.11 2.49 -8.58
CA ASP A 104 8.45 2.49 -9.11
C ASP A 104 8.53 1.71 -10.42
N GLN A 105 9.16 2.30 -11.44
CA GLN A 105 9.36 1.64 -12.73
C GLN A 105 10.65 0.81 -12.77
N THR A 106 11.39 0.75 -11.65
CA THR A 106 12.61 -0.06 -11.50
C THR A 106 12.74 -0.62 -10.08
N GLY A 107 13.54 -1.67 -9.91
CA GLY A 107 13.86 -2.26 -8.60
C GLY A 107 15.04 -1.63 -7.88
N LEU A 108 15.40 -0.38 -8.20
CA LEU A 108 16.59 0.28 -7.67
C LEU A 108 16.37 0.92 -6.28
N HIS A 109 15.39 0.39 -5.53
CA HIS A 109 15.00 0.89 -4.22
C HIS A 109 14.97 -0.23 -3.19
N ALA A 110 15.55 0.03 -2.02
CA ALA A 110 15.49 -0.90 -0.88
C ALA A 110 14.04 -1.25 -0.49
N THR A 111 13.13 -0.28 -0.55
CA THR A 111 11.69 -0.50 -0.52
C THR A 111 11.13 -0.02 -1.84
N THR A 112 10.68 -0.95 -2.68
CA THR A 112 10.12 -0.70 -4.01
C THR A 112 8.60 -0.63 -3.90
N ILE A 113 7.98 0.49 -4.28
CA ILE A 113 6.52 0.63 -4.39
C ILE A 113 6.08 -0.10 -5.67
N GLN A 114 5.54 -1.30 -5.50
CA GLN A 114 5.11 -2.18 -6.58
C GLN A 114 3.67 -1.91 -7.01
N GLY A 115 2.86 -1.33 -6.12
CA GLY A 115 1.50 -0.94 -6.45
C GLY A 115 0.93 0.03 -5.42
N ILE A 116 -0.01 0.83 -5.89
CA ILE A 116 -0.75 1.83 -5.13
C ILE A 116 -2.22 1.58 -5.41
N HIS A 117 -2.99 1.33 -4.37
CA HIS A 117 -4.45 1.21 -4.45
C HIS A 117 -5.05 2.37 -3.68
N TYR A 118 -5.60 3.32 -4.41
CA TYR A 118 -6.37 4.41 -3.82
C TYR A 118 -7.82 4.00 -3.64
N VAL A 119 -8.39 4.22 -2.47
CA VAL A 119 -9.83 4.01 -2.21
C VAL A 119 -10.42 5.29 -1.64
N ASN A 120 -11.42 5.83 -2.34
CA ASN A 120 -12.25 6.92 -1.85
C ASN A 120 -13.28 6.35 -0.88
N THR A 121 -13.13 6.66 0.40
CA THR A 121 -13.98 6.10 1.46
C THR A 121 -15.36 6.75 1.54
N LEU A 122 -15.65 7.81 0.78
CA LEU A 122 -16.98 8.42 0.74
C LEU A 122 -17.93 7.74 -0.27
N ASN A 123 -17.41 7.29 -1.41
CA ASN A 123 -18.23 6.80 -2.52
C ASN A 123 -17.82 5.40 -3.02
N GLY A 124 -16.72 4.85 -2.50
CA GLY A 124 -16.20 3.55 -2.89
C GLY A 124 -15.54 3.48 -4.26
N GLU A 125 -15.33 4.63 -4.92
CA GLU A 125 -14.48 4.69 -6.09
C GLU A 125 -13.04 4.35 -5.70
N PHE A 126 -12.36 3.64 -6.59
CA PHE A 126 -10.97 3.27 -6.37
C PHE A 126 -10.20 3.29 -7.68
N GLU A 127 -8.88 3.39 -7.57
CA GLU A 127 -7.97 3.21 -8.70
C GLU A 127 -6.72 2.48 -8.23
N VAL A 128 -6.18 1.66 -9.12
CA VAL A 128 -4.98 0.89 -8.88
C VAL A 128 -3.92 1.27 -9.89
N LYS A 129 -2.75 1.61 -9.38
CA LYS A 129 -1.54 1.73 -10.17
C LYS A 129 -0.61 0.60 -9.82
N GLN A 130 -0.12 -0.10 -10.84
CA GLN A 130 0.83 -1.19 -10.67
C GLN A 130 2.12 -0.90 -11.41
N SER A 131 3.23 -1.32 -10.81
CA SER A 131 4.54 -1.33 -11.44
C SER A 131 4.65 -2.46 -12.48
N ALA A 132 5.15 -2.12 -13.66
CA ALA A 132 5.49 -3.05 -14.73
C ALA A 132 6.93 -2.83 -15.18
N TRP A 133 7.78 -3.86 -15.12
CA TRP A 133 9.15 -3.80 -15.65
C TRP A 133 9.21 -4.67 -16.90
N GLY A 134 9.03 -4.02 -18.05
CA GLY A 134 8.84 -4.72 -19.32
C GLY A 134 7.55 -5.55 -19.31
N PRO A 135 7.58 -6.86 -19.63
CA PRO A 135 6.38 -7.70 -19.63
C PRO A 135 5.96 -8.20 -18.24
N VAL A 136 6.72 -7.89 -17.19
CA VAL A 136 6.50 -8.43 -15.84
C VAL A 136 5.80 -7.40 -14.97
N THR A 137 4.65 -7.77 -14.43
CA THR A 137 3.89 -7.00 -13.43
C THR A 137 4.21 -7.51 -12.01
N PHE A 138 4.45 -6.61 -11.06
CA PHE A 138 4.92 -6.99 -9.71
C PHE A 138 3.85 -6.81 -8.63
N GLY A 139 3.99 -7.56 -7.54
CA GLY A 139 3.20 -7.34 -6.31
C GLY A 139 1.80 -7.97 -6.27
N ASN A 140 1.36 -8.68 -7.32
CA ASN A 140 -0.01 -9.21 -7.46
C ASN A 140 -1.08 -8.13 -7.20
N ALA A 141 -0.86 -6.92 -7.71
CA ALA A 141 -1.70 -5.75 -7.44
C ALA A 141 -3.16 -5.98 -7.83
N GLU A 142 -3.44 -6.64 -8.95
CA GLU A 142 -4.80 -6.96 -9.40
C GLU A 142 -5.55 -7.84 -8.38
N VAL A 143 -4.94 -8.95 -7.95
CA VAL A 143 -5.56 -9.84 -6.96
C VAL A 143 -5.79 -9.13 -5.62
N LEU A 144 -4.82 -8.32 -5.18
CA LEU A 144 -4.97 -7.52 -3.96
C LEU A 144 -6.06 -6.46 -4.13
N SER A 145 -6.15 -5.85 -5.31
CA SER A 145 -7.20 -4.89 -5.63
C SER A 145 -8.57 -5.53 -5.56
N ASP A 146 -8.78 -6.65 -6.24
CA ASP A 146 -10.08 -7.33 -6.26
C ASP A 146 -10.53 -7.71 -4.84
N LEU A 147 -9.59 -8.17 -4.01
CA LEU A 147 -9.85 -8.43 -2.60
C LEU A 147 -10.27 -7.15 -1.86
N ILE A 148 -9.51 -6.06 -2.00
CA ILE A 148 -9.80 -4.79 -1.31
C ILE A 148 -11.14 -4.21 -1.78
N ALA A 149 -11.41 -4.21 -3.08
CA ALA A 149 -12.63 -3.70 -3.69
C ALA A 149 -13.88 -4.52 -3.33
N SER A 150 -13.71 -5.76 -2.84
CA SER A 150 -14.83 -6.59 -2.35
C SER A 150 -15.37 -6.14 -0.99
N ILE A 151 -14.67 -5.23 -0.29
CA ILE A 151 -15.09 -4.72 1.01
C ILE A 151 -16.14 -3.63 0.81
N PRO A 152 -17.35 -3.79 1.37
CA PRO A 152 -18.36 -2.76 1.27
C PRO A 152 -17.92 -1.49 2.00
N ILE A 153 -18.15 -0.35 1.36
CA ILE A 153 -18.06 0.96 2.00
C ILE A 153 -19.47 1.32 2.46
N GLU A 154 -19.66 1.34 3.78
CA GLU A 154 -20.88 1.86 4.39
C GLU A 154 -20.79 3.39 4.28
N GLY A 155 -21.70 4.00 3.52
CA GLY A 155 -21.83 5.46 3.39
C GLY A 155 -23.05 6.01 4.12
#